data_AF-A0A2D1V2A5-F1
#
_entry.id   AF-A0A2D1V2A5-F1
#
_cell.length_a   1.000
_cell.length_b   1.000
_cell.length_c   1.000
_cell.angle_alpha   90.00
_cell.angle_beta   90.00
_cell.angle_gamma   90.00
#
_symmetry.space_group_name_H-M   'P 1'
#
loop_
_entity.id
_entity.type
_entity.pdbx_description
1 polymer ?
#
loop_
_entity_poly.entity_id
_entity_poly.type
_entity_poly.pdbx_seq_one_letter_code
_entity_poly.pdbx_strand_id
1 'polypeptide(L)' 'WRREKCTEEYHYWQNLNENRTLWKLGTLPPGLITYYKTTKPLDKSWHVLGLGYNPSISMDEIRNAAVVH' A
#
# COMPACT_ATOMS: atom_id res chain seq x y z
N TRP A 1 -10.14 -12.73 -2.20
CA TRP A 1 -10.47 -11.60 -3.09
C TRP A 1 -11.68 -11.92 -3.96
N ARG A 2 -11.66 -12.96 -4.80
CA ARG A 2 -12.85 -13.34 -5.61
C ARG A 2 -14.12 -13.61 -4.79
N ARG A 3 -14.02 -14.45 -3.75
CA ARG A 3 -15.17 -14.78 -2.88
C ARG A 3 -15.74 -13.56 -2.15
N GLU A 4 -14.87 -12.68 -1.69
CA GLU A 4 -15.22 -11.46 -0.94
C GLU A 4 -15.43 -10.24 -1.87
N LYS A 5 -15.44 -10.44 -3.20
CA LYS A 5 -15.66 -9.38 -4.19
C LYS A 5 -14.70 -8.17 -4.11
N CYS A 6 -13.49 -8.36 -3.58
CA CYS A 6 -12.54 -7.26 -3.36
C CYS A 6 -12.18 -6.50 -4.65
N THR A 7 -12.16 -7.18 -5.80
CA THR A 7 -11.86 -6.54 -7.09
C THR A 7 -12.94 -5.53 -7.48
N GLU A 8 -14.21 -5.87 -7.27
CA GLU A 8 -15.35 -5.00 -7.58
C GLU A 8 -15.35 -3.78 -6.66
N GLU A 9 -15.15 -3.98 -5.35
CA GLU A 9 -15.01 -2.90 -4.37
C GLU A 9 -13.85 -1.95 -4.69
N TYR A 10 -12.69 -2.52 -5.04
CA TYR A 10 -11.51 -1.74 -5.42
C TYR A 10 -11.78 -0.87 -6.65
N HIS A 11 -12.44 -1.41 -7.68
CA HIS A 11 -12.82 -0.65 -8.87
C HIS A 11 -13.91 0.38 -8.61
N TYR A 12 -14.87 0.09 -7.72
CA TYR A 12 -15.86 1.08 -7.28
C TYR A 12 -15.18 2.33 -6.72
N TRP A 13 -14.23 2.18 -5.79
CA TRP A 13 -13.50 3.31 -5.22
C TRP A 13 -12.62 4.04 -6.23
N GLN A 14 -11.99 3.32 -7.17
CA GLN A 14 -11.23 3.96 -8.24
C GLN A 14 -12.11 4.81 -9.16
N ASN A 15 -13.26 4.28 -9.61
CA ASN A 15 -14.18 5.00 -10.48
C ASN A 15 -14.80 6.20 -9.76
N LEU A 16 -15.13 6.04 -8.47
CA LEU A 16 -15.67 7.14 -7.68
C LEU A 16 -14.67 8.31 -7.55
N ASN A 17 -13.37 8.01 -7.55
CA ASN A 17 -12.30 9.02 -7.52
C ASN A 17 -11.68 9.29 -8.89
N GLU A 18 -12.35 8.99 -10.01
CA GLU A 18 -11.82 9.19 -11.36
C GLU A 18 -11.39 10.66 -11.60
N ASN A 19 -12.18 11.59 -11.08
CA ASN A 19 -11.92 13.04 -11.16
C ASN A 19 -10.96 13.54 -10.06
N ARG A 20 -10.37 12.66 -9.25
CA ARG A 20 -9.40 12.96 -8.17
C ARG A 20 -9.91 13.96 -7.11
N THR A 21 -11.20 13.95 -6.85
CA THR A 21 -11.85 14.88 -5.90
C THR A 21 -11.83 14.37 -4.46
N LEU A 22 -11.74 13.05 -4.24
CA LEU A 22 -11.68 12.43 -2.91
C LEU A 22 -10.24 12.35 -2.39
N TRP A 23 -9.28 11.98 -3.26
CA TRP A 23 -7.85 11.98 -2.94
C TRP A 23 -6.98 12.21 -4.17
N LYS A 24 -5.76 12.71 -3.94
CA LYS A 24 -4.76 12.98 -4.98
C LYS A 24 -3.79 11.82 -5.24
N LEU A 25 -3.60 10.95 -4.24
CA LEU A 25 -2.76 9.75 -4.32
C LEU A 25 -3.25 8.80 -5.43
N GLY A 26 -2.38 7.88 -5.84
CA GLY A 26 -2.72 6.86 -6.84
C GLY A 26 -3.62 5.76 -6.28
N THR A 27 -3.19 4.52 -6.45
CA THR A 27 -3.94 3.30 -6.11
C THR A 27 -3.90 2.91 -4.64
N LEU A 28 -3.11 3.60 -3.81
CA LEU A 28 -2.98 3.27 -2.39
C LEU A 28 -4.29 3.44 -1.61
N PRO A 29 -5.01 4.58 -1.67
CA PRO A 29 -6.27 4.75 -0.93
C PRO A 29 -7.35 3.70 -1.26
N PRO A 30 -7.68 3.39 -2.54
CA PRO A 30 -8.69 2.37 -2.82
C PRO A 30 -8.26 0.98 -2.34
N GLY A 31 -6.95 0.67 -2.34
CA GLY A 31 -6.44 -0.56 -1.74
C GLY A 31 -6.66 -0.62 -0.23
N LEU A 32 -6.33 0.45 0.50
CA LEU A 32 -6.51 0.51 1.96
C LEU A 32 -7.98 0.40 2.37
N ILE A 33 -8.89 1.04 1.62
CA ILE A 33 -10.34 0.97 1.89
C ILE A 33 -10.85 -0.45 1.63
N THR A 34 -10.49 -1.05 0.47
CA THR A 34 -10.91 -2.40 0.08
C THR A 34 -10.54 -3.46 1.12
N TYR A 35 -9.36 -3.31 1.75
CA TYR A 35 -8.84 -4.29 2.71
C TYR A 35 -8.93 -3.83 4.17
N TYR A 36 -9.72 -2.80 4.46
CA TYR A 36 -9.84 -2.29 5.82
C TYR A 36 -10.22 -3.40 6.82
N LYS A 37 -9.48 -3.49 7.92
CA LYS A 37 -9.60 -4.54 8.98
C LYS A 37 -9.39 -5.99 8.53
N THR A 38 -9.06 -6.25 7.26
CA THR A 38 -8.82 -7.61 6.75
C THR A 38 -7.36 -7.87 6.36
N THR A 39 -6.47 -6.93 6.66
CA THR A 39 -5.02 -7.07 6.47
C THR A 39 -4.36 -7.84 7.62
N LYS A 40 -3.17 -8.36 7.33
CA LYS A 40 -2.22 -8.87 8.34
C LYS A 40 -0.93 -8.06 8.23
N PRO A 41 -0.37 -7.60 9.36
CA PRO A 41 0.91 -6.91 9.32
C PRO A 41 2.00 -7.88 8.89
N LEU A 42 2.94 -7.39 8.07
CA LEU A 42 4.21 -8.06 7.82
C LEU A 42 5.27 -7.41 8.71
N ASP A 43 6.27 -8.21 9.11
CA ASP A 43 7.44 -7.65 9.77
C ASP A 43 8.16 -6.66 8.83
N LYS A 44 8.71 -5.58 9.40
CA LYS A 44 9.35 -4.50 8.62
C LYS A 44 10.51 -5.01 7.76
N SER A 45 11.20 -6.07 8.19
CA SER A 45 12.28 -6.70 7.42
C SER A 45 11.81 -7.27 6.06
N TRP A 46 10.52 -7.55 5.88
CA TRP A 46 10.03 -8.02 4.57
C TRP A 46 9.99 -6.92 3.51
N HIS A 47 9.82 -5.65 3.92
CA HIS A 47 9.67 -4.54 2.99
C HIS A 47 10.09 -3.21 3.62
N VAL A 48 11.27 -2.71 3.23
CA VAL A 48 11.79 -1.41 3.63
C VAL A 48 11.54 -0.39 2.51
N LEU A 49 10.77 0.64 2.80
CA LEU A 49 10.46 1.74 1.88
C LEU A 49 11.31 2.97 2.19
N GLY A 50 11.79 3.64 1.14
CA GLY A 50 12.33 5.00 1.20
C GLY A 50 13.81 5.11 0.83
N LEU A 51 14.41 4.06 0.29
CA LEU A 51 15.78 4.17 -0.19
C LEU A 51 15.84 5.18 -1.34
N GLY A 52 16.77 6.13 -1.26
CA GLY A 52 16.94 7.19 -2.27
C GLY A 52 16.20 8.50 -1.98
N TYR A 53 15.31 8.56 -0.98
CA TYR A 53 14.68 9.84 -0.59
C TYR A 53 14.45 10.00 0.92
N ASN A 54 14.56 8.94 1.72
CA ASN A 54 14.49 9.03 3.17
C ASN A 54 15.88 8.76 3.79
N PRO A 55 16.60 9.80 4.25
CA PRO A 55 17.94 9.65 4.82
C PRO A 55 17.94 9.06 6.25
N SER A 56 16.76 8.86 6.86
CA SER A 56 16.64 8.34 8.23
C SER A 56 16.65 6.81 8.32
N ILE A 57 16.63 6.10 7.19
CA ILE A 57 16.64 4.63 7.18
C ILE A 57 18.05 4.15 7.54
N SER A 58 18.15 3.29 8.55
CA SER A 58 19.43 2.78 8.97
C SER A 58 20.01 1.78 7.97
N MET A 59 21.34 1.70 7.90
CA MET A 59 22.02 0.72 7.06
C MET A 59 21.68 -0.72 7.45
N ASP A 60 21.37 -0.96 8.72
CA ASP A 60 21.02 -2.29 9.20
C ASP A 60 19.61 -2.70 8.76
N GLU A 61 18.65 -1.77 8.70
CA GLU A 61 17.34 -2.04 8.10
C GLU A 61 17.47 -2.36 6.61
N ILE A 62 18.31 -1.62 5.88
CA ILE A 62 18.55 -1.88 4.46
C ILE A 62 19.19 -3.26 4.25
N ARG A 63 20.19 -3.63 5.05
CA ARG A 63 20.88 -4.92 4.94
C ARG A 63 20.00 -6.12 5.26
N ASN A 64 19.07 -5.96 6.21
CA ASN A 64 18.17 -7.02 6.65
C ASN A 64 16.86 -7.08 5.84
N ALA A 65 16.66 -6.17 4.87
CA ALA A 65 15.46 -6.13 4.07
C ALA A 65 15.41 -7.28 3.04
N ALA A 66 14.28 -7.98 2.97
CA ALA A 66 13.99 -8.91 1.89
C ALA A 66 13.70 -8.16 0.57
N VAL A 67 13.00 -7.02 0.66
CA VAL A 67 12.70 -6.13 -0.46
C VAL A 67 12.96 -4.68 -0.03
N VAL A 68 13.63 -3.92 -0.89
CA VAL A 68 13.83 -2.48 -0.74
C VAL A 68 13.06 -1.76 -1.83
N HIS A 69 12.26 -0.78 -1.43
CA HIS A 69 11.43 0.05 -2.31
C HIS A 69 11.83 1.52 -2.22
#